data_AF-M6FSN5-F1
#
_entry.id   AF-M6FSN5-F1
#
_cell.length_a   1.000
_cell.length_b   1.000
_cell.length_c   1.000
_cell.angle_alpha   90.00
_cell.angle_beta   90.00
_cell.angle_gamma   90.00
#
_symmetry.space_group_name_H-M   'P 1'
#
loop_
_entity.id
_entity.type
_entity.pdbx_description
1 polymer ?
#
loop_
_entity_poly.entity_id
_entity_poly.type
_entity_poly.pdbx_seq_one_letter_code
_entity_poly.pdbx_strand_id
1 'polypeptide(L)'
;MILRILLVSCVLLNSCDKLSNKEETKVEVKTYTKQEKLKMLDVMLSKLLKDIQEKKDFSPFLELSDDGSGYTIDVGEYTGEEMYMGNFQKEGLGDMEKHVTIEEVVRLLKKGSKDGMSEDGGGLWIVTTVGRFEYGIDCYFPEKEGRWIVRRFSRLRPERE
;
A
#
# COMPACT_ATOMS: atom_id res chain seq x y z
N MET A 1 -25.59 51.35 -63.74
CA MET A 1 -26.41 50.30 -63.11
C MET A 1 -25.72 49.91 -61.80
N ILE A 2 -26.30 50.27 -60.64
CA ILE A 2 -26.98 49.32 -59.70
C ILE A 2 -25.90 48.59 -58.86
N LEU A 3 -25.86 48.59 -57.52
CA LEU A 3 -26.77 48.99 -56.45
C LEU A 3 -25.96 49.16 -55.14
N ARG A 4 -26.39 50.05 -54.25
CA ARG A 4 -26.02 50.11 -52.82
C ARG A 4 -26.76 49.03 -52.04
N ILE A 5 -26.19 48.51 -50.93
CA ILE A 5 -26.81 48.08 -49.64
C ILE A 5 -25.60 47.77 -48.70
N LEU A 6 -25.21 48.57 -47.70
CA LEU A 6 -25.77 48.86 -46.37
C LEU A 6 -25.92 47.67 -45.39
N LEU A 7 -25.02 47.68 -44.39
CA LEU A 7 -25.19 47.31 -42.97
C LEU A 7 -26.51 46.65 -42.53
N VAL A 8 -26.40 45.45 -41.95
CA VAL A 8 -27.20 44.95 -40.82
C VAL A 8 -26.26 44.06 -39.98
N SER A 9 -25.65 44.58 -38.91
CA SER A 9 -26.10 44.54 -37.51
C SER A 9 -25.73 43.25 -36.76
N CYS A 10 -24.96 43.46 -35.70
CA CYS A 10 -24.60 42.54 -34.63
C CYS A 10 -25.80 41.77 -34.05
N VAL A 11 -25.75 40.44 -34.04
CA VAL A 11 -26.24 39.53 -32.99
C VAL A 11 -25.72 38.13 -33.41
N LEU A 12 -25.05 37.26 -32.66
CA LEU A 12 -25.05 36.96 -31.23
C LEU A 12 -23.63 36.50 -30.85
N LEU A 13 -22.99 37.31 -30.02
CA LEU A 13 -22.23 36.81 -28.89
C LEU A 13 -23.13 35.84 -28.11
N ASN A 14 -22.76 34.57 -28.01
CA ASN A 14 -22.96 33.69 -26.84
C ASN A 14 -22.76 32.21 -27.22
N SER A 15 -21.50 31.79 -27.28
CA SER A 15 -21.14 30.49 -26.70
C SER A 15 -19.72 30.60 -26.13
N CYS A 16 -19.54 31.56 -25.22
CA CYS A 16 -18.60 31.33 -24.12
C CYS A 16 -19.27 30.26 -23.25
N ASP A 17 -19.11 29.01 -23.65
CA ASP A 17 -19.31 27.91 -22.72
C ASP A 17 -18.38 28.19 -21.55
N LYS A 18 -19.01 28.45 -20.41
CA LYS A 18 -18.35 28.62 -19.12
C LYS A 18 -17.31 27.53 -19.00
N LEU A 19 -16.03 27.91 -19.09
CA LEU A 19 -14.97 27.21 -18.38
C LEU A 19 -15.38 27.27 -16.92
N SER A 20 -16.10 26.25 -16.49
CA SER A 20 -16.33 25.96 -15.10
C SER A 20 -14.96 26.00 -14.47
N ASN A 21 -14.68 27.04 -13.68
CA ASN A 21 -13.68 26.99 -12.63
C ASN A 21 -14.05 25.77 -11.77
N LYS A 22 -13.57 24.59 -12.16
CA LYS A 22 -13.19 23.58 -11.19
C LYS A 22 -12.05 24.25 -10.45
N GLU A 23 -12.38 24.95 -9.37
CA GLU A 23 -11.46 25.11 -8.27
C GLU A 23 -11.02 23.68 -7.94
N GLU A 24 -9.89 23.28 -8.53
CA GLU A 24 -9.10 22.19 -8.01
C GLU A 24 -8.78 22.63 -6.59
N THR A 25 -9.58 22.18 -5.64
CA THR A 25 -9.27 22.29 -4.24
C THR A 25 -7.95 21.55 -4.10
N LYS A 26 -6.86 22.32 -4.14
CA LYS A 26 -5.50 21.83 -4.02
C LYS A 26 -5.42 21.33 -2.59
N VAL A 27 -5.82 20.07 -2.38
CA VAL A 27 -5.77 19.43 -1.06
C VAL A 27 -4.31 19.54 -0.67
N GLU A 28 -4.04 20.42 0.28
CA GLU A 28 -2.69 20.69 0.75
C GLU A 28 -2.23 19.42 1.45
N VAL A 29 -1.48 18.59 0.72
CA VAL A 29 -0.97 17.33 1.24
C VAL A 29 0.09 17.70 2.25
N LYS A 30 -0.17 17.38 3.53
CA LYS A 30 0.82 17.53 4.58
C LYS A 30 2.10 16.82 4.14
N THR A 31 3.23 17.51 4.28
CA THR A 31 4.55 16.90 4.09
C THR A 31 5.00 16.28 5.40
N TYR A 32 5.58 15.09 5.33
CA TYR A 32 6.08 14.35 6.48
C TYR A 32 7.59 14.17 6.35
N THR A 33 8.32 14.47 7.41
CA THR A 33 9.74 14.20 7.47
C THR A 33 9.99 12.69 7.60
N LYS A 34 11.17 12.24 7.16
CA LYS A 34 11.61 10.84 7.33
C LYS A 34 11.48 10.38 8.78
N GLN A 35 11.85 11.21 9.76
CA GLN A 35 11.77 10.86 11.17
C GLN A 35 10.32 10.70 11.66
N GLU A 36 9.40 11.53 11.19
CA GLU A 36 7.96 11.39 11.51
C GLU A 36 7.40 10.10 10.94
N LYS A 37 7.68 9.81 9.66
CA LYS A 37 7.28 8.55 9.03
C LYS A 37 7.78 7.36 9.85
N LEU A 38 9.05 7.34 10.25
CA LEU A 38 9.60 6.23 11.05
C LEU A 38 8.95 6.06 12.42
N LYS A 39 8.66 7.16 13.13
CA LYS A 39 7.91 7.08 14.40
C LYS A 39 6.51 6.49 14.20
N MET A 40 5.83 6.90 13.14
CA MET A 40 4.50 6.39 12.80
C MET A 40 4.54 4.91 12.40
N LEU A 41 5.61 4.49 11.74
CA LEU A 41 5.85 3.08 11.42
C LEU A 41 5.98 2.25 12.69
N ASP A 42 6.82 2.69 13.65
CA ASP A 42 7.04 1.96 14.90
C ASP A 42 5.73 1.82 15.70
N VAL A 43 4.88 2.86 15.68
CA VAL A 43 3.54 2.81 16.27
C VAL A 43 2.65 1.80 15.54
N MET A 44 2.63 1.82 14.20
CA MET A 44 1.84 0.89 13.39
C MET A 44 2.26 -0.56 13.64
N LEU A 45 3.56 -0.87 13.61
CA LEU A 45 4.07 -2.22 13.82
C LEU A 45 3.79 -2.73 15.25
N SER A 46 3.91 -1.85 16.25
CA SER A 46 3.59 -2.18 17.64
C SER A 46 2.10 -2.51 17.81
N LYS A 47 1.22 -1.73 17.15
CA LYS A 47 -0.21 -1.99 17.13
C LYS A 47 -0.54 -3.28 16.41
N LEU A 48 0.02 -3.51 15.23
CA LEU A 48 -0.16 -4.74 14.45
C LEU A 48 0.21 -5.98 15.27
N LEU A 49 1.37 -5.95 15.95
CA LEU A 49 1.81 -7.03 16.82
C LEU A 49 0.80 -7.29 17.95
N LYS A 50 0.37 -6.24 18.63
CA LYS A 50 -0.62 -6.34 19.72
C LYS A 50 -1.93 -6.96 19.21
N ASP A 51 -2.47 -6.42 18.12
CA ASP A 51 -3.77 -6.83 17.59
C ASP A 51 -3.75 -8.28 17.10
N ILE A 52 -2.67 -8.73 16.41
CA ILE A 52 -2.50 -10.14 16.02
C ILE A 52 -2.42 -11.04 17.26
N GLN A 53 -1.68 -10.61 18.28
CA GLN A 53 -1.57 -11.40 19.52
C GLN A 53 -2.88 -11.47 20.31
N GLU A 54 -3.74 -10.46 20.24
CA GLU A 54 -5.04 -10.43 20.92
C GLU A 54 -6.12 -11.19 20.14
N LYS A 55 -6.26 -10.91 18.83
CA LYS A 55 -7.29 -11.52 17.98
C LYS A 55 -6.97 -12.97 17.60
N LYS A 56 -5.69 -13.35 17.58
CA LYS A 56 -5.20 -14.67 17.14
C LYS A 56 -5.58 -15.01 15.69
N ASP A 57 -5.71 -13.98 14.85
CA ASP A 57 -5.99 -14.10 13.42
C ASP A 57 -5.19 -13.05 12.63
N PHE A 58 -5.31 -13.09 11.30
CA PHE A 58 -4.64 -12.16 10.40
C PHE A 58 -5.49 -10.96 10.00
N SER A 59 -6.71 -10.79 10.55
CA SER A 59 -7.60 -9.67 10.23
C SER A 59 -6.97 -8.28 10.41
N PRO A 60 -6.00 -8.03 11.32
CA PRO A 60 -5.33 -6.73 11.41
C PRO A 60 -4.61 -6.30 10.12
N PHE A 61 -4.21 -7.24 9.24
CA PHE A 61 -3.65 -6.87 7.93
C PHE A 61 -4.68 -6.16 7.05
N LEU A 62 -5.98 -6.46 7.18
CA LEU A 62 -7.03 -5.80 6.40
C LEU A 62 -7.17 -4.32 6.77
N GLU A 63 -6.93 -3.95 8.02
CA GLU A 63 -7.01 -2.57 8.51
C GLU A 63 -5.82 -1.72 8.01
N LEU A 64 -4.69 -2.37 7.74
CA LEU A 64 -3.44 -1.73 7.34
C LEU A 64 -3.13 -1.87 5.85
N SER A 65 -4.07 -2.36 5.04
CA SER A 65 -3.88 -2.60 3.62
C SER A 65 -4.79 -1.75 2.76
N ASP A 66 -4.47 -1.70 1.46
CA ASP A 66 -5.30 -1.13 0.40
C ASP A 66 -5.69 -2.19 -0.64
N ASP A 67 -6.39 -1.76 -1.70
CA ASP A 67 -6.87 -2.63 -2.78
C ASP A 67 -5.77 -3.32 -3.60
N GLY A 68 -4.52 -2.85 -3.51
CA GLY A 68 -3.36 -3.42 -4.19
C GLY A 68 -2.45 -4.25 -3.28
N SER A 69 -2.83 -4.38 -2.01
CA SER A 69 -2.03 -5.04 -0.99
C SER A 69 -2.34 -6.53 -0.91
N GLY A 70 -1.34 -7.34 -0.59
CA GLY A 70 -1.50 -8.79 -0.67
C GLY A 70 -0.42 -9.63 -0.03
N TYR A 71 -0.32 -10.88 -0.47
CA TYR A 71 0.65 -11.84 0.06
C TYR A 71 1.30 -12.68 -1.04
N THR A 72 2.46 -13.24 -0.71
CA THR A 72 3.13 -14.27 -1.49
C THR A 72 3.72 -15.30 -0.54
N ILE A 73 3.29 -16.55 -0.67
CA ILE A 73 3.62 -17.64 0.25
C ILE A 73 4.16 -18.82 -0.57
N ASP A 74 5.43 -19.16 -0.35
CA ASP A 74 6.01 -20.45 -0.72
C ASP A 74 5.79 -21.41 0.45
N VAL A 75 5.07 -22.51 0.22
CA VAL A 75 4.79 -23.52 1.27
C VAL A 75 5.95 -24.51 1.45
N GLY A 76 6.90 -24.54 0.51
CA GLY A 76 8.15 -25.27 0.65
C GLY A 76 8.12 -26.73 0.21
N GLU A 77 7.18 -27.13 -0.65
CA GLU A 77 7.22 -28.43 -1.34
C GLU A 77 8.26 -28.41 -2.48
N TYR A 78 8.94 -29.54 -2.69
CA TYR A 78 10.12 -29.62 -3.58
C TYR A 78 9.80 -29.42 -5.07
N THR A 79 8.52 -29.35 -5.44
CA THR A 79 8.05 -29.30 -6.83
C THR A 79 7.99 -27.89 -7.41
N GLY A 80 7.99 -26.85 -6.57
CA GLY A 80 7.87 -25.45 -7.03
C GLY A 80 6.45 -25.04 -7.48
N GLU A 81 5.46 -25.92 -7.31
CA GLU A 81 4.09 -25.72 -7.79
C GLU A 81 3.14 -25.11 -6.75
N GLU A 82 3.62 -24.78 -5.56
CA GLU A 82 2.76 -24.34 -4.44
C GLU A 82 3.12 -22.94 -3.93
N MET A 83 3.15 -21.99 -4.87
CA MET A 83 3.20 -20.56 -4.55
C MET A 83 1.79 -20.00 -4.50
N TYR A 84 1.39 -19.47 -3.35
CA TYR A 84 0.12 -18.80 -3.17
C TYR A 84 0.32 -17.30 -3.21
N MET A 85 -0.38 -16.64 -4.12
CA MET A 85 -0.40 -15.19 -4.25
C MET A 85 -1.83 -14.71 -4.16
N GLY A 86 -2.04 -13.65 -3.40
CA GLY A 86 -3.36 -13.04 -3.35
C GLY A 86 -3.41 -11.62 -2.83
N ASN A 87 -4.54 -10.96 -3.03
CA ASN A 87 -4.87 -9.63 -2.52
C ASN A 87 -5.73 -9.73 -1.26
N PHE A 88 -5.33 -9.00 -0.23
CA PHE A 88 -6.01 -8.99 1.07
C PHE A 88 -7.47 -8.59 0.95
N GLN A 89 -7.76 -7.51 0.22
CA GLN A 89 -9.12 -6.94 0.14
C GLN A 89 -10.05 -7.71 -0.81
N LYS A 90 -9.49 -8.44 -1.80
CA LYS A 90 -10.28 -9.11 -2.85
C LYS A 90 -10.51 -10.58 -2.57
N GLU A 91 -9.46 -11.29 -2.18
CA GLU A 91 -9.48 -12.74 -1.99
C GLU A 91 -9.54 -13.11 -0.50
N GLY A 92 -9.21 -12.16 0.38
CA GLY A 92 -9.17 -12.37 1.82
C GLY A 92 -7.87 -13.04 2.27
N LEU A 93 -7.92 -13.60 3.47
CA LEU A 93 -6.74 -14.12 4.18
C LEU A 93 -6.65 -15.66 4.16
N GLY A 94 -7.56 -16.35 3.45
CA GLY A 94 -7.74 -17.79 3.58
C GLY A 94 -6.48 -18.62 3.30
N ASP A 95 -5.69 -18.28 2.28
CA ASP A 95 -4.45 -19.02 2.01
C ASP A 95 -3.34 -18.66 3.01
N MET A 96 -3.32 -17.42 3.50
CA MET A 96 -2.44 -17.04 4.61
C MET A 96 -2.76 -17.82 5.88
N GLU A 97 -4.06 -17.96 6.23
CA GLU A 97 -4.55 -18.74 7.38
C GLU A 97 -4.23 -20.24 7.27
N LYS A 98 -4.20 -20.80 6.06
CA LYS A 98 -3.84 -22.21 5.83
C LYS A 98 -2.34 -22.48 5.94
N HIS A 99 -1.52 -21.52 5.51
CA HIS A 99 -0.10 -21.78 5.23
C HIS A 99 0.88 -21.03 6.13
N VAL A 100 0.39 -20.08 6.93
CA VAL A 100 1.20 -19.25 7.83
C VAL A 100 0.61 -19.31 9.23
N THR A 101 1.48 -19.48 10.22
CA THR A 101 1.11 -19.48 11.63
C THR A 101 1.19 -18.08 12.22
N ILE A 102 0.39 -17.83 13.25
CA ILE A 102 0.44 -16.57 14.01
C ILE A 102 1.84 -16.40 14.65
N GLU A 103 2.46 -17.49 15.09
CA GLU A 103 3.82 -17.48 15.66
C GLU A 103 4.89 -17.03 14.67
N GLU A 104 4.77 -17.42 13.39
CA GLU A 104 5.67 -16.95 12.32
C GLU A 104 5.57 -15.43 12.16
N VAL A 105 4.35 -14.89 12.06
CA VAL A 105 4.15 -13.43 11.91
C VAL A 105 4.57 -12.66 13.16
N VAL A 106 4.23 -13.16 14.35
CA VAL A 106 4.66 -12.56 15.63
C VAL A 106 6.18 -12.56 15.74
N ARG A 107 6.85 -13.61 15.28
CA ARG A 107 8.31 -13.67 15.26
C ARG A 107 8.89 -12.62 14.32
N LEU A 108 8.35 -12.47 13.12
CA LEU A 108 8.77 -11.43 12.17
C LEU A 108 8.61 -10.04 12.79
N LEU A 109 7.47 -9.73 13.40
CA LEU A 109 7.23 -8.40 14.00
C LEU A 109 8.14 -8.11 15.20
N LYS A 110 8.60 -9.13 15.91
CA LYS A 110 9.50 -8.97 17.08
C LYS A 110 10.98 -8.96 16.72
N LYS A 111 11.38 -9.72 15.70
CA LYS A 111 12.80 -9.97 15.38
C LYS A 111 13.23 -9.45 14.02
N GLY A 112 12.29 -8.99 13.20
CA GLY A 112 12.55 -8.47 11.88
C GLY A 112 13.34 -7.17 11.92
N SER A 113 14.31 -7.06 11.04
CA SER A 113 15.05 -5.82 10.80
C SER A 113 14.34 -4.99 9.75
N LYS A 114 14.43 -3.67 9.88
CA LYS A 114 14.06 -2.74 8.81
C LYS A 114 15.17 -2.76 7.76
N ASP A 115 14.82 -3.05 6.52
CA ASP A 115 15.74 -3.10 5.39
C ASP A 115 15.15 -2.38 4.17
N GLY A 116 15.98 -2.09 3.16
CA GLY A 116 15.55 -1.51 1.88
C GLY A 116 14.91 -0.12 2.01
N MET A 117 15.27 0.63 3.06
CA MET A 117 14.70 1.95 3.33
C MET A 117 14.93 2.91 2.16
N SER A 118 13.85 3.50 1.63
CA SER A 118 13.94 4.54 0.63
C SER A 118 14.64 5.81 1.17
N GLU A 119 15.19 6.62 0.28
CA GLU A 119 15.89 7.85 0.66
C GLU A 119 14.99 8.78 1.49
N ASP A 120 13.75 8.96 1.06
CA ASP A 120 12.72 9.77 1.71
C ASP A 120 12.06 9.11 2.94
N GLY A 121 12.38 7.83 3.19
CA GLY A 121 11.78 7.00 4.25
C GLY A 121 10.31 6.66 4.06
N GLY A 122 9.80 6.78 2.83
CA GLY A 122 8.42 6.43 2.46
C GLY A 122 8.21 4.96 2.07
N GLY A 123 9.25 4.12 2.05
CA GLY A 123 9.13 2.70 1.77
C GLY A 123 10.24 1.90 2.47
N LEU A 124 9.89 0.72 3.00
CA LEU A 124 10.85 -0.21 3.58
C LEU A 124 10.27 -1.61 3.72
N TRP A 125 11.13 -2.56 4.06
CA TRP A 125 10.77 -3.94 4.33
C TRP A 125 11.10 -4.31 5.77
N ILE A 126 10.21 -5.03 6.46
CA ILE A 126 10.54 -5.71 7.72
C ILE A 126 10.87 -7.15 7.36
N VAL A 127 12.10 -7.59 7.58
CA VAL A 127 12.58 -8.90 7.12
C VAL A 127 13.22 -9.73 8.22
N THR A 128 13.01 -11.05 8.19
CA THR A 128 13.75 -12.01 9.03
C THR A 128 13.84 -13.36 8.34
N THR A 129 14.96 -14.06 8.53
CA THR A 129 15.15 -15.42 8.00
C THR A 129 15.09 -16.43 9.13
N VAL A 130 14.26 -17.45 8.95
CA VAL A 130 14.03 -18.51 9.94
C VAL A 130 14.00 -19.86 9.23
N GLY A 131 15.01 -20.68 9.51
CA GLY A 131 15.17 -21.98 8.86
C GLY A 131 15.33 -21.79 7.35
N ARG A 132 14.43 -22.38 6.56
CA ARG A 132 14.47 -22.35 5.10
C ARG A 132 13.66 -21.22 4.46
N PHE A 133 13.11 -20.31 5.26
CA PHE A 133 12.24 -19.24 4.77
C PHE A 133 12.74 -17.86 5.20
N GLU A 134 12.64 -16.92 4.28
CA GLU A 134 12.67 -15.48 4.53
C GLU A 134 11.23 -14.97 4.65
N TYR A 135 10.98 -14.17 5.68
CA TYR A 135 9.69 -13.54 5.94
C TYR A 135 9.83 -12.05 5.75
N GLY A 136 8.85 -11.42 5.10
CA GLY A 136 8.85 -10.01 4.79
C GLY A 136 7.50 -9.32 5.02
N ILE A 137 7.54 -8.07 5.45
CA ILE A 137 6.40 -7.13 5.34
C ILE A 137 6.90 -5.89 4.58
N ASP A 138 6.49 -5.74 3.32
CA ASP A 138 6.72 -4.53 2.51
C ASP A 138 5.72 -3.45 2.94
N CYS A 139 6.24 -2.30 3.34
CA CYS A 139 5.48 -1.17 3.84
C CYS A 139 5.76 0.08 3.00
N TYR A 140 4.75 0.91 2.80
CA TYR A 140 4.92 2.22 2.18
C TYR A 140 4.04 3.30 2.83
N PHE A 141 4.43 4.57 2.65
CA PHE A 141 3.77 5.73 3.25
C PHE A 141 3.23 6.68 2.18
N PRO A 142 1.96 6.58 1.81
CA PRO A 142 1.32 7.57 0.95
C PRO A 142 1.03 8.86 1.73
N GLU A 143 1.69 9.96 1.35
CA GLU A 143 1.54 11.28 1.99
C GLU A 143 0.09 11.76 2.07
N LYS A 144 -0.72 11.38 1.07
CA LYS A 144 -2.15 11.71 1.01
C LYS A 144 -2.97 11.03 2.11
N GLU A 145 -2.59 9.82 2.54
CA GLU A 145 -3.28 9.12 3.63
C GLU A 145 -2.69 9.45 4.99
N GLY A 146 -1.42 9.87 5.04
CA GLY A 146 -0.76 10.20 6.29
C GLY A 146 -0.63 9.02 7.25
N ARG A 147 -0.52 7.80 6.72
CA ARG A 147 -0.33 6.56 7.48
C ARG A 147 0.49 5.55 6.68
N TRP A 148 1.06 4.57 7.35
CA TRP A 148 1.71 3.45 6.69
C TRP A 148 0.71 2.42 6.23
N ILE A 149 1.00 1.82 5.08
CA ILE A 149 0.23 0.72 4.49
C ILE A 149 1.15 -0.49 4.35
N VAL A 150 0.65 -1.65 4.76
CA VAL A 150 1.24 -2.95 4.46
C VAL A 150 0.87 -3.32 3.03
N ARG A 151 1.84 -3.20 2.13
CA ARG A 151 1.68 -3.55 0.72
C ARG A 151 1.74 -5.05 0.50
N ARG A 152 2.66 -5.74 1.16
CA ARG A 152 2.82 -7.18 0.95
C ARG A 152 3.32 -7.89 2.20
N PHE A 153 2.71 -9.03 2.53
CA PHE A 153 3.33 -10.05 3.37
C PHE A 153 4.01 -11.10 2.50
N SER A 154 5.22 -11.52 2.85
CA SER A 154 5.93 -12.58 2.14
C SER A 154 6.46 -13.65 3.09
N ARG A 155 6.37 -14.91 2.64
CA ARG A 155 7.09 -16.06 3.17
C ARG A 155 7.68 -16.80 1.99
N LEU A 156 8.97 -16.58 1.74
CA LEU A 156 9.66 -17.05 0.55
C LEU A 156 10.84 -17.92 0.93
N ARG A 157 11.37 -18.71 0.00
CA ARG A 157 12.72 -19.25 0.17
C ARG A 157 13.73 -18.10 0.05
N PRO A 158 14.75 -18.05 0.91
CA PRO A 158 15.82 -17.08 0.74
C PRO A 158 16.44 -17.25 -0.65
N GLU A 159 16.76 -16.16 -1.31
CA GLU A 159 17.61 -16.19 -2.49
C GLU A 159 18.92 -16.86 -2.08
N ARG A 160 19.29 -17.96 -2.75
CA ARG A 160 20.48 -18.75 -2.38
C ARG A 160 21.70 -17.83 -2.40
N GLU A 161 22.51 -17.87 -1.33
CA GLU A 161 23.94 -17.53 -1.45
C GLU A 161 24.67 -18.56 -2.32
#